data_AF-A0A8J4SQK5-F1
#
_entry.id   AF-A0A8J4SQK5-F1
#
_cell.length_a   1.000
_cell.length_b   1.000
_cell.length_c   1.000
_cell.angle_alpha   90.00
_cell.angle_beta   90.00
_cell.angle_gamma   90.00
#
_symmetry.space_group_name_H-M   'P 1'
#
loop_
_entity.id
_entity.type
_entity.pdbx_description
1 polymer ?
#
loop_
_entity_poly.entity_id
_entity_poly.type
_entity_poly.pdbx_seq_one_letter_code
_entity_poly.pdbx_strand_id
1 'polypeptide(L)'
;MGIFGEKSNPREKLRNMVSIVRRQKCKIQRDIGTLQLQTTKITADIKKHAKAGQLDEAKILARELVNSRKAISRLRAASAHMDCLVSEMNCQAATAKLAGSLKSSTAVMKSMSALIKVSVCNL
;
A
#
# COMPACT_ATOMS: atom_id res chain seq x y z
N MET A 1 -24.42 -22.70 -6.87
CA MET A 1 -24.35 -21.45 -7.67
C MET A 1 -25.56 -20.61 -7.30
N GLY A 2 -25.38 -19.62 -6.43
CA GLY A 2 -26.47 -18.83 -5.83
C GLY A 2 -26.81 -17.59 -6.68
N ILE A 3 -28.11 -17.41 -6.91
CA ILE A 3 -28.78 -16.52 -7.88
C ILE A 3 -28.96 -15.06 -7.41
N PHE A 4 -28.03 -14.52 -6.61
CA PHE A 4 -28.04 -13.10 -6.27
C PHE A 4 -26.77 -12.45 -6.79
N GLY A 5 -26.94 -11.60 -7.82
CA GLY A 5 -25.87 -10.90 -8.52
C GLY A 5 -24.80 -10.39 -7.56
N GLU A 6 -23.56 -10.74 -7.88
CA GLU A 6 -22.36 -10.55 -7.08
C GLU A 6 -22.04 -9.05 -6.92
N LYS A 7 -22.79 -8.36 -6.05
CA LYS A 7 -22.35 -7.11 -5.46
C LYS A 7 -21.31 -7.48 -4.41
N SER A 8 -20.09 -7.78 -4.85
CA SER A 8 -18.98 -8.09 -3.94
C SER A 8 -19.02 -7.13 -2.75
N ASN A 9 -19.10 -7.70 -1.55
CA ASN A 9 -19.27 -6.96 -0.31
C ASN A 9 -18.20 -5.87 -0.24
N PRO A 10 -18.49 -4.61 0.12
CA PRO A 10 -17.48 -3.55 0.22
C PRO A 10 -16.25 -3.95 1.05
N ARG A 11 -16.43 -4.83 2.05
CA ARG A 11 -15.31 -5.39 2.83
C ARG A 11 -14.42 -6.34 2.03
N GLU A 12 -15.00 -7.13 1.15
CA GLU A 12 -14.29 -8.08 0.28
C GLU A 12 -13.52 -7.32 -0.80
N LYS A 13 -14.13 -6.30 -1.41
CA LYS A 13 -13.43 -5.38 -2.33
C LYS A 13 -12.20 -4.76 -1.68
N LEU A 14 -12.34 -4.25 -0.44
CA LEU A 14 -11.23 -3.65 0.30
C LEU A 14 -10.11 -4.66 0.59
N ARG A 15 -10.45 -5.90 0.99
CA ARG A 15 -9.47 -6.98 1.16
C ARG A 15 -8.74 -7.31 -0.14
N ASN A 16 -9.47 -7.37 -1.26
CA ASN A 16 -8.89 -7.63 -2.57
C ASN A 16 -7.93 -6.50 -2.98
N MET A 17 -8.29 -5.24 -2.75
CA MET A 17 -7.41 -4.10 -3.02
C MET A 17 -6.13 -4.14 -2.17
N VAL A 18 -6.24 -4.41 -0.86
CA VAL A 18 -5.06 -4.56 0.02
C VAL A 18 -4.16 -5.70 -0.47
N SER A 19 -4.73 -6.82 -0.92
CA SER A 19 -3.98 -7.95 -1.48
C SER A 19 -3.22 -7.56 -2.76
N ILE A 20 -3.88 -6.83 -3.67
CA ILE A 20 -3.27 -6.33 -4.91
C ILE A 20 -2.12 -5.37 -4.61
N VAL A 21 -2.32 -4.40 -3.73
CA VAL A 21 -1.28 -3.42 -3.35
C VAL A 21 -0.08 -4.12 -2.72
N ARG A 22 -0.29 -5.10 -1.85
CA ARG A 22 0.80 -5.91 -1.26
C ARG A 22 1.57 -6.70 -2.32
N ARG A 23 0.87 -7.33 -3.27
CA ARG A 23 1.53 -8.04 -4.39
C ARG A 23 2.37 -7.09 -5.24
N GLN A 24 1.87 -5.89 -5.50
CA GLN A 24 2.60 -4.87 -6.26
C GLN A 24 3.82 -4.36 -5.48
N LYS A 25 3.69 -4.14 -4.16
CA LYS A 25 4.84 -3.82 -3.29
C LYS A 25 5.93 -4.88 -3.36
N CYS A 26 5.58 -6.17 -3.32
CA CYS A 26 6.55 -7.25 -3.45
C CYS A 26 7.29 -7.22 -4.80
N LYS A 27 6.60 -6.88 -5.91
CA LYS A 27 7.26 -6.72 -7.22
C LYS A 27 8.28 -5.58 -7.17
N ILE A 28 7.87 -4.40 -6.68
CA ILE A 28 8.77 -3.25 -6.54
C ILE A 28 9.98 -3.59 -5.66
N GLN A 29 9.80 -4.32 -4.55
CA GLN A 29 10.92 -4.70 -3.70
C GLN A 29 11.90 -5.66 -4.39
N ARG A 30 11.42 -6.57 -5.25
CA ARG A 30 12.29 -7.40 -6.08
C ARG A 30 13.05 -6.55 -7.10
N ASP A 31 12.39 -5.61 -7.75
CA ASP A 31 13.01 -4.72 -8.74
C ASP A 31 14.11 -3.85 -8.10
N ILE A 32 13.87 -3.36 -6.87
CA ILE A 32 14.90 -2.67 -6.07
C ILE A 32 16.11 -3.59 -5.85
N GLY A 33 15.89 -4.84 -5.46
CA GLY A 33 16.97 -5.81 -5.24
C GLY A 33 17.78 -6.08 -6.51
N THR A 34 17.11 -6.28 -7.65
CA THR A 34 17.76 -6.47 -8.95
C THR A 34 18.59 -5.25 -9.36
N LEU A 35 18.03 -4.04 -9.23
CA LEU A 35 18.76 -2.80 -9.53
C LEU A 35 19.95 -2.59 -8.60
N GLN A 36 19.83 -2.94 -7.32
CA GLN A 36 20.94 -2.86 -6.37
C GLN A 36 22.11 -3.77 -6.79
N LEU A 37 21.82 -5.01 -7.19
CA LEU A 37 22.82 -5.95 -7.72
C LEU A 37 23.45 -5.44 -9.02
N GLN A 38 22.68 -4.79 -9.90
CA GLN A 38 23.24 -4.17 -11.10
C GLN A 38 24.16 -3.00 -10.74
N THR A 39 23.78 -2.15 -9.78
CA THR A 39 24.66 -1.05 -9.34
C THR A 39 25.95 -1.51 -8.69
N THR A 40 25.98 -2.65 -7.98
CA THR A 40 27.23 -3.19 -7.44
C THR A 40 28.15 -3.69 -8.54
N LYS A 41 27.60 -4.33 -9.59
CA LYS A 41 28.35 -4.73 -10.79
C LYS A 41 28.93 -3.52 -11.53
N ILE A 42 28.10 -2.53 -11.85
CA ILE A 42 28.54 -1.28 -12.50
C ILE A 42 29.65 -0.60 -11.68
N THR A 43 29.57 -0.62 -10.36
CA THR A 43 30.62 -0.05 -9.49
C THR A 43 31.94 -0.82 -9.61
N ALA A 44 31.89 -2.15 -9.74
CA ALA A 44 33.09 -2.97 -9.96
C ALA A 44 33.69 -2.72 -11.35
N ASP A 45 32.85 -2.60 -12.37
CA ASP A 45 33.26 -2.32 -13.75
C ASP A 45 33.92 -0.95 -13.85
N ILE A 46 33.33 0.10 -13.25
CA ILE A 46 33.96 1.44 -13.17
C ILE A 46 35.37 1.36 -12.60
N LYS A 47 35.57 0.61 -11.50
CA LYS A 47 36.90 0.44 -10.89
C LYS A 47 37.87 -0.29 -11.82
N LYS A 48 37.39 -1.27 -12.59
CA LYS A 48 38.20 -2.03 -13.55
C LYS A 48 38.64 -1.14 -14.71
N HIS A 49 37.71 -0.42 -15.35
CA HIS A 49 38.00 0.49 -16.46
C HIS A 49 38.88 1.67 -16.03
N ALA A 50 38.68 2.19 -14.82
CA ALA A 50 39.54 3.23 -14.26
C ALA A 50 41.00 2.77 -14.09
N LYS A 51 41.22 1.54 -13.60
CA LYS A 51 42.56 0.95 -13.50
C LYS A 51 43.21 0.65 -14.84
N ALA A 52 42.40 0.32 -15.85
CA ALA A 52 42.86 0.07 -17.22
C ALA A 52 43.16 1.36 -18.02
N GLY A 53 42.93 2.55 -17.45
CA GLY A 53 43.14 3.82 -18.13
C GLY A 53 42.03 4.21 -19.12
N GLN A 54 40.95 3.44 -19.20
CA GLN A 54 39.79 3.68 -20.08
C GLN A 54 38.82 4.68 -19.42
N LEU A 55 39.22 5.95 -19.35
CA LEU A 55 38.48 6.99 -18.63
C LEU A 55 37.11 7.33 -19.26
N ASP A 56 36.99 7.28 -20.59
CA ASP A 56 35.73 7.57 -21.28
C ASP A 56 34.67 6.50 -21.01
N GLU A 57 35.05 5.22 -21.03
CA GLU A 57 34.16 4.10 -20.66
C GLU A 57 33.73 4.20 -19.19
N ALA A 58 34.69 4.48 -18.28
CA ALA A 58 34.39 4.67 -16.87
C ALA A 58 33.42 5.84 -16.63
N LYS A 59 33.51 6.91 -17.42
CA LYS A 59 32.62 8.08 -17.35
C LYS A 59 31.20 7.76 -17.82
N ILE A 60 31.04 6.94 -18.85
CA ILE A 60 29.72 6.49 -19.33
C ILE A 60 29.05 5.63 -18.24
N LEU A 61 29.78 4.66 -17.68
CA LEU A 61 29.27 3.80 -16.61
C LEU A 61 28.95 4.58 -15.33
N ALA A 62 29.73 5.62 -15.01
CA ALA A 62 29.44 6.50 -13.87
C ALA A 62 28.12 7.27 -14.03
N ARG A 63 27.78 7.70 -15.24
CA ARG A 63 26.48 8.34 -15.53
C ARG A 63 25.33 7.34 -15.34
N GLU A 64 25.51 6.11 -15.83
CA GLU A 64 24.55 5.03 -15.64
C GLU A 64 24.33 4.72 -14.15
N LEU A 65 25.40 4.66 -13.36
CA LEU A 65 25.32 4.47 -11.90
C LEU A 65 24.44 5.52 -11.21
N VAL A 66 24.60 6.80 -11.57
CA VAL A 66 23.78 7.90 -11.03
C VAL A 66 22.31 7.72 -11.41
N ASN A 67 22.02 7.34 -12.65
CA ASN A 67 20.65 7.11 -13.12
C ASN A 67 20.01 5.91 -12.39
N SER A 68 20.75 4.82 -12.21
CA SER A 68 20.30 3.65 -11.47
C SER A 68 20.02 3.97 -9.99
N ARG A 69 20.85 4.81 -9.34
CA ARG A 69 20.58 5.31 -7.98
C ARG A 69 19.30 6.14 -7.91
N LYS A 70 19.05 7.02 -8.88
CA LYS A 70 17.80 7.78 -8.98
C LYS A 70 16.60 6.85 -9.18
N ALA A 71 16.73 5.81 -10.00
CA ALA A 71 15.68 4.79 -10.18
C ALA A 71 15.36 4.06 -8.87
N ILE A 72 16.38 3.61 -8.12
CA ILE A 72 16.20 2.99 -6.80
C ILE A 72 15.49 3.94 -5.82
N SER A 73 15.88 5.21 -5.79
CA SER A 73 15.23 6.22 -4.93
C SER A 73 13.74 6.39 -5.25
N ARG A 74 13.38 6.49 -6.54
CA ARG A 74 11.98 6.56 -6.98
C ARG A 74 11.18 5.32 -6.60
N LEU A 75 11.75 4.12 -6.78
CA LEU A 75 11.09 2.87 -6.42
C LEU A 75 10.90 2.73 -4.90
N ARG A 76 11.85 3.21 -4.09
CA ARG A 76 11.70 3.25 -2.63
C ARG A 76 10.58 4.19 -2.21
N ALA A 77 10.48 5.37 -2.82
CA ALA A 77 9.36 6.29 -2.59
C ALA A 77 8.02 5.64 -2.99
N ALA A 78 7.96 4.95 -4.13
CA ALA A 78 6.77 4.21 -4.55
C ALA A 78 6.39 3.08 -3.58
N SER A 79 7.38 2.36 -3.03
CA SER A 79 7.13 1.35 -1.99
C SER A 79 6.55 1.97 -0.72
N ALA A 80 7.08 3.11 -0.27
CA ALA A 80 6.56 3.82 0.89
C ALA A 80 5.13 4.33 0.66
N HIS A 81 4.84 4.86 -0.54
CA HIS A 81 3.50 5.29 -0.91
C HIS A 81 2.49 4.14 -0.86
N MET A 82 2.87 2.93 -1.28
CA MET A 82 2.01 1.75 -1.13
C MET A 82 1.73 1.38 0.34
N ASP A 83 2.66 1.62 1.26
CA ASP A 83 2.42 1.42 2.68
C ASP A 83 1.43 2.44 3.25
N CYS A 84 1.51 3.70 2.82
CA CYS A 84 0.52 4.72 3.12
C CYS A 84 -0.87 4.30 2.64
N LEU A 85 -1.00 3.87 1.38
CA LEU A 85 -2.28 3.41 0.81
C LEU A 85 -2.87 2.23 1.59
N VAL A 86 -2.04 1.28 2.05
CA VAL A 86 -2.51 0.17 2.90
C VAL A 86 -3.02 0.70 4.25
N SER A 87 -2.34 1.67 4.85
CA SER A 87 -2.79 2.31 6.09
C SER A 87 -4.12 3.04 5.92
N GLU A 88 -4.27 3.82 4.84
CA GLU A 88 -5.50 4.52 4.48
C GLU A 88 -6.66 3.55 4.29
N MET A 89 -6.45 2.45 3.56
CA MET A 89 -7.45 1.39 3.40
C MET A 89 -7.86 0.76 4.74
N ASN A 90 -6.91 0.53 5.64
CA ASN A 90 -7.21 0.01 6.99
C ASN A 90 -8.00 1.03 7.84
N CYS A 91 -7.66 2.31 7.74
CA CYS A 91 -8.40 3.39 8.39
C CYS A 91 -9.84 3.44 7.86
N GLN A 92 -10.03 3.39 6.54
CA GLN A 92 -11.35 3.34 5.92
C GLN A 92 -12.16 2.12 6.38
N ALA A 93 -11.52 0.95 6.55
CA ALA A 93 -12.16 -0.24 7.09
C ALA A 93 -12.65 -0.03 8.53
N ALA A 94 -11.83 0.62 9.37
CA ALA A 94 -12.16 0.92 10.77
C ALA A 94 -13.32 1.93 10.85
N THR A 95 -13.27 3.01 10.07
CA THR A 95 -14.34 4.02 9.98
C THR A 95 -15.66 3.39 9.54
N ALA A 96 -15.64 2.50 8.53
CA ALA A 96 -16.84 1.80 8.10
C ALA A 96 -17.43 0.88 9.18
N LYS A 97 -16.58 0.23 9.99
CA LYS A 97 -17.04 -0.56 11.15
C LYS A 97 -17.66 0.34 12.22
N LEU A 98 -17.01 1.44 12.58
CA LEU A 98 -17.52 2.41 13.55
C LEU A 98 -18.89 2.97 13.12
N ALA A 99 -19.03 3.38 11.86
CA ALA A 99 -20.30 3.84 11.31
C ALA A 99 -21.41 2.77 11.37
N GLY A 100 -21.06 1.50 11.13
CA GLY A 100 -21.98 0.37 11.32
C GLY A 100 -22.41 0.19 12.77
N SER A 101 -21.46 0.22 13.72
CA SER A 101 -21.76 0.10 15.14
C SER A 101 -22.61 1.26 15.66
N LEU A 102 -22.33 2.49 15.24
CA LEU A 102 -23.13 3.67 15.60
C LEU A 102 -24.57 3.55 15.09
N LYS A 103 -24.80 3.02 13.88
CA LYS A 103 -26.15 2.75 13.36
C LYS A 103 -26.92 1.75 14.23
N SER A 104 -26.28 0.66 14.65
CA SER A 104 -26.89 -0.32 15.55
C SER A 104 -27.21 0.29 16.92
N SER A 105 -26.29 1.07 17.49
CA SER A 105 -26.52 1.78 18.76
C SER A 105 -27.62 2.83 18.66
N THR A 106 -27.80 3.50 17.51
CA THR A 106 -28.91 4.45 17.31
C THR A 106 -30.27 3.73 17.27
N ALA A 107 -30.33 2.53 16.70
CA ALA A 107 -31.54 1.70 16.76
C ALA A 107 -31.85 1.28 18.21
N VAL A 108 -30.84 0.87 18.98
CA VAL A 108 -30.98 0.56 20.41
C VAL A 108 -31.40 1.79 21.22
N MET A 109 -30.81 2.97 20.97
CA MET A 109 -31.23 4.22 21.59
C MET A 109 -32.68 4.56 21.26
N LYS A 110 -33.12 4.35 20.01
CA LYS A 110 -34.51 4.59 19.60
C LYS A 110 -35.48 3.64 20.31
N SER A 111 -35.12 2.37 20.47
CA SER A 111 -35.88 1.40 21.27
C SER A 111 -35.88 1.75 22.77
N MET A 112 -34.76 2.25 23.29
CA MET A 112 -34.63 2.68 24.68
C MET A 112 -35.46 3.94 24.98
N SER A 113 -35.48 4.92 24.07
CA SER A 113 -36.36 6.10 24.15
C SER A 113 -37.83 5.72 24.07
N ALA A 114 -38.20 4.73 23.24
CA ALA A 114 -39.57 4.22 23.19
C ALA A 114 -39.98 3.55 24.51
N LEU A 115 -39.10 2.76 25.13
CA LEU A 115 -39.35 2.16 26.45
C LEU A 115 -39.53 3.22 27.54
N ILE A 116 -38.63 4.21 27.62
CA ILE A 116 -38.66 5.26 28.64
C ILE A 116 -39.93 6.10 28.55
N LYS A 117 -40.44 6.34 27.34
CA LYS A 117 -41.69 7.09 27.12
C LYS A 117 -42.93 6.30 27.56
N VAL A 118 -42.89 4.97 27.49
CA VAL A 118 -44.01 4.09 27.91
C VAL A 118 -44.04 3.94 29.44
N SER A 119 -42.89 3.93 30.12
CA SER A 119 -42.81 3.82 31.58
C SER A 119 -43.13 5.12 32.32
N VAL A 120 -42.91 6.29 31.71
CA VAL A 120 -43.31 7.60 32.28
C VAL A 120 -44.81 7.88 32.16
N CYS A 121 -45.53 7.24 31.24
CA CYS A 121 -46.97 7.46 31.05
C CYS A 121 -47.88 6.48 31.83
N ASN A 122 -47.33 5.61 32.68
CA ASN A 122 -48.08 4.70 33.56
C ASN A 122 -47.97 5.06 35.06
N LEU A 123 -47.56 6.29 35.37
CA LEU A 123 -47.77 6.97 36.65
C LEU A 123 -48.57 8.26 36.38
#